data_AF-A0A6P2BTD3-F1
#
_entry.id   AF-A0A6P2BTD3-F1
#
_cell.length_a   1.000
_cell.length_b   1.000
_cell.length_c   1.000
_cell.angle_alpha   90.00
_cell.angle_beta   90.00
_cell.angle_gamma   90.00
#
_symmetry.space_group_name_H-M   'P 1'
#
loop_
_entity.id
_entity.type
_entity.pdbx_description
1 polymer ?
#
loop_
_entity_poly.entity_id
_entity_poly.type
_entity_poly.pdbx_seq_one_letter_code
_entity_poly.pdbx_strand_id
1 'polypeptide(L)'
;MTEASLEQNMAAAHHEHLVPGREIHLQDMRGYRFCEVGLITGTSQDNAIANIWNTTGVCDPTPEQFDALDADTIARENGALHAWLNPIRHWMFDRLDVLEAGDDKTFGGVTGTWTGVAGAATMMQATVQGSYYPGYVSRNSTSTFNKGSQVYVLAAPDGEAFIMQSSAEHREPVLSDDNLAHLASRLALPHGWGFRAETLDEDLEVSSNPDHLAHVLQDNLHNAYQGSDAGRAFTRFCEQDSLW
;
A
#
# COMPACT_ATOMS: atom_id res chain seq x y z
N MET A 1 -16.85 3.85 31.22
CA MET A 1 -16.05 2.86 30.48
C MET A 1 -14.88 3.63 29.91
N THR A 2 -13.64 3.18 30.11
CA THR A 2 -12.46 3.79 29.48
C THR A 2 -12.53 3.55 27.98
N GLU A 3 -12.25 4.59 27.21
CA GLU A 3 -12.15 4.49 25.75
C GLU A 3 -11.05 3.50 25.36
N ALA A 4 -11.27 2.72 24.30
CA ALA A 4 -10.30 1.76 23.81
C ALA A 4 -9.09 2.49 23.20
N SER A 5 -7.89 1.95 23.39
CA SER A 5 -6.67 2.46 22.74
C SER A 5 -6.66 2.13 21.25
N LEU A 6 -5.78 2.80 20.50
CA LEU A 6 -5.54 2.50 19.08
C LEU A 6 -5.20 1.02 18.85
N GLU A 7 -4.27 0.47 19.64
CA GLU A 7 -3.85 -0.93 19.56
C GLU A 7 -5.02 -1.89 19.84
N GLN A 8 -5.88 -1.56 20.81
CA GLN A 8 -7.07 -2.36 21.11
C GLN A 8 -8.06 -2.35 19.94
N ASN A 9 -8.26 -1.20 19.30
CA ASN A 9 -9.11 -1.10 18.11
C ASN A 9 -8.52 -1.87 16.93
N MET A 10 -7.21 -1.78 16.69
CA MET A 10 -6.54 -2.55 15.63
C MET A 10 -6.66 -4.06 15.86
N ALA A 11 -6.42 -4.53 17.08
CA ALA A 11 -6.55 -5.95 17.43
C ALA A 11 -8.00 -6.44 17.32
N ALA A 12 -8.98 -5.61 17.72
CA ALA A 12 -10.39 -5.93 17.59
C ALA A 12 -10.80 -6.04 16.11
N ALA A 13 -10.33 -5.13 15.26
CA ALA A 13 -10.62 -5.15 13.82
C ALA A 13 -9.97 -6.36 13.11
N HIS A 14 -8.73 -6.69 13.46
CA HIS A 14 -8.09 -7.92 12.98
C HIS A 14 -8.90 -9.15 13.38
N HIS A 15 -9.33 -9.25 14.64
CA HIS A 15 -10.16 -10.36 15.11
C HIS A 15 -11.54 -10.43 14.43
N GLU A 16 -12.15 -9.28 14.13
CA GLU A 16 -13.46 -9.19 13.48
C GLU A 16 -13.40 -9.66 12.03
N HIS A 17 -12.41 -9.19 11.27
CA HIS A 17 -12.38 -9.37 9.82
C HIS A 17 -11.58 -10.59 9.37
N LEU A 18 -10.55 -11.01 10.11
CA LEU A 18 -9.71 -12.13 9.72
C LEU A 18 -10.56 -13.41 9.53
N VAL A 19 -10.39 -14.08 8.40
CA VAL A 19 -10.98 -15.40 8.16
C VAL A 19 -9.89 -16.45 8.44
N PRO A 20 -10.00 -17.25 9.52
CA PRO A 20 -8.92 -18.16 9.90
C PRO A 20 -8.52 -19.13 8.79
N GLY A 21 -7.23 -19.13 8.45
CA GLY A 21 -6.65 -20.00 7.42
C GLY A 21 -6.94 -19.59 5.97
N ARG A 22 -7.51 -18.40 5.75
CA ARG A 22 -7.70 -17.86 4.40
C ARG A 22 -6.41 -17.18 3.93
N GLU A 23 -5.84 -17.74 2.87
CA GLU A 23 -4.66 -17.22 2.17
C GLU A 23 -5.02 -16.89 0.71
N ILE A 24 -4.29 -15.95 0.11
CA ILE A 24 -4.43 -15.57 -1.31
C ILE A 24 -3.04 -15.63 -1.95
N HIS A 25 -2.92 -16.41 -3.04
CA HIS A 25 -1.69 -16.54 -3.81
C HIS A 25 -1.98 -16.24 -5.28
N LEU A 26 -1.36 -15.20 -5.81
CA LEU A 26 -1.59 -14.73 -7.17
C LEU A 26 -0.26 -14.53 -7.90
N GLN A 27 -0.25 -14.90 -9.18
CA GLN A 27 0.88 -14.75 -10.09
C GLN A 27 0.48 -13.84 -11.26
N ASP A 28 1.44 -13.45 -12.09
CA ASP A 28 1.24 -12.58 -13.25
C ASP A 28 0.59 -11.23 -12.87
N MET A 29 1.04 -10.68 -11.74
CA MET A 29 0.41 -9.51 -11.10
C MET A 29 0.86 -8.16 -11.65
N ARG A 30 1.87 -8.13 -12.52
CA ARG A 30 2.44 -6.87 -13.01
C ARG A 30 1.45 -6.17 -13.94
N GLY A 31 1.07 -4.95 -13.59
CA GLY A 31 0.01 -4.22 -14.28
C GLY A 31 -1.41 -4.68 -13.89
N TYR A 32 -1.56 -5.50 -12.84
CA TYR A 32 -2.89 -5.87 -12.35
C TYR A 32 -3.60 -4.66 -11.76
N ARG A 33 -4.81 -4.40 -12.26
CA ARG A 33 -5.64 -3.26 -11.86
C ARG A 33 -6.40 -3.56 -10.56
N PHE A 34 -6.35 -2.63 -9.62
CA PHE A 34 -7.09 -2.72 -8.36
C PHE A 34 -7.49 -1.34 -7.85
N CYS A 35 -8.40 -1.29 -6.88
CA CYS A 35 -8.65 -0.12 -6.04
C CYS A 35 -8.81 -0.57 -4.58
N GLU A 36 -8.93 0.37 -3.65
CA GLU A 36 -9.19 0.05 -2.25
C GLU A 36 -10.30 0.93 -1.66
N VAL A 37 -11.05 0.35 -0.74
CA VAL A 37 -12.01 1.07 0.10
C VAL A 37 -11.57 0.93 1.55
N GLY A 38 -11.28 2.06 2.18
CA GLY A 38 -10.95 2.16 3.59
C GLY A 38 -12.16 2.58 4.42
N LEU A 39 -12.41 1.91 5.54
CA LEU A 39 -13.37 2.38 6.55
C LEU A 39 -12.63 2.90 7.78
N ILE A 40 -12.82 4.19 8.08
CA ILE A 40 -12.26 4.82 9.25
C ILE A 40 -13.23 4.64 10.42
N THR A 41 -12.84 3.87 11.44
CA THR A 41 -13.66 3.58 12.62
C THR A 41 -12.92 3.95 13.89
N GLY A 42 -13.64 4.19 14.98
CA GLY A 42 -13.09 4.67 16.25
C GLY A 42 -14.05 5.62 16.95
N THR A 43 -13.65 6.12 18.11
CA THR A 43 -14.46 7.06 18.92
C THR A 43 -13.80 8.43 19.08
N SER A 44 -12.50 8.54 18.76
CA SER A 44 -11.73 9.77 18.72
C SER A 44 -10.64 9.69 17.66
N GLN A 45 -9.97 10.82 17.40
CA GLN A 45 -8.85 10.86 16.46
C GLN A 45 -7.67 9.98 16.91
N ASP A 46 -7.45 9.86 18.23
CA ASP A 46 -6.31 9.15 18.80
C ASP A 46 -6.44 7.62 18.72
N ASN A 47 -7.68 7.11 18.63
CA ASN A 47 -7.95 5.67 18.53
C ASN A 47 -8.57 5.27 17.18
N ALA A 48 -8.70 6.20 16.24
CA ALA A 48 -9.25 5.91 14.92
C ALA A 48 -8.32 4.97 14.15
N ILE A 49 -8.90 3.94 13.54
CA ILE A 49 -8.23 2.97 12.68
C ILE A 49 -8.80 3.06 11.26
N ALA A 50 -8.04 2.57 10.28
CA ALA A 50 -8.43 2.42 8.90
C ALA A 50 -8.41 0.93 8.53
N ASN A 51 -9.59 0.32 8.36
CA ASN A 51 -9.73 -1.02 7.81
C ASN A 51 -9.70 -0.96 6.28
N ILE A 52 -8.93 -1.83 5.63
CA ILE A 52 -8.65 -1.73 4.19
C ILE A 52 -9.18 -2.96 3.46
N TRP A 53 -10.13 -2.74 2.53
CA TRP A 53 -10.56 -3.74 1.56
C TRP A 53 -9.93 -3.48 0.20
N ASN A 54 -9.20 -4.46 -0.32
CA ASN A 54 -8.50 -4.41 -1.59
C ASN A 54 -9.19 -5.34 -2.61
N THR A 55 -9.38 -4.88 -3.85
CA THR A 55 -10.10 -5.64 -4.88
C THR A 55 -9.28 -6.79 -5.50
N THR A 56 -7.98 -6.87 -5.22
CA THR A 56 -7.06 -7.82 -5.83
C THR A 56 -7.54 -9.26 -5.69
N GLY A 57 -7.69 -9.94 -6.83
CA GLY A 57 -8.12 -11.34 -6.89
C GLY A 57 -9.62 -11.58 -6.71
N VAL A 58 -10.40 -10.56 -6.32
CA VAL A 58 -11.85 -10.69 -6.06
C VAL A 58 -12.71 -9.82 -6.98
N CYS A 59 -12.18 -8.69 -7.47
CA CYS A 59 -12.88 -7.78 -8.36
C CYS A 59 -11.86 -7.03 -9.24
N ASP A 60 -12.17 -6.90 -10.54
CA ASP A 60 -11.46 -6.00 -11.46
C ASP A 60 -12.27 -4.71 -11.59
N PRO A 61 -11.95 -3.64 -10.83
CA PRO A 61 -12.76 -2.43 -10.80
C PRO A 61 -12.56 -1.60 -12.07
N THR A 62 -13.64 -1.35 -12.80
CA THR A 62 -13.64 -0.36 -13.89
C THR A 62 -13.62 1.07 -13.35
N PRO A 63 -13.07 2.05 -14.09
CA PRO A 63 -13.18 3.47 -13.73
C PRO A 63 -14.61 3.89 -13.42
N GLU A 64 -15.58 3.44 -14.21
CA GLU A 64 -16.99 3.76 -13.99
C GLU A 64 -17.55 3.16 -12.69
N GLN A 65 -17.13 1.95 -12.32
CA GLN A 65 -17.51 1.36 -11.02
C GLN A 65 -16.91 2.12 -9.84
N PHE A 66 -15.65 2.54 -9.95
CA PHE A 66 -14.98 3.31 -8.90
C PHE A 66 -15.56 4.72 -8.78
N ASP A 67 -15.76 5.43 -9.88
CA ASP A 67 -16.32 6.78 -9.92
C ASP A 67 -17.76 6.84 -9.42
N ALA A 68 -18.49 5.72 -9.45
CA ALA A 68 -19.82 5.59 -8.90
C ALA A 68 -19.85 5.41 -7.36
N LEU A 69 -18.69 5.19 -6.71
CA LEU A 69 -18.61 5.08 -5.26
C LEU A 69 -18.80 6.45 -4.60
N ASP A 70 -19.63 6.49 -3.57
CA ASP A 70 -19.86 7.69 -2.76
C ASP A 70 -19.35 7.45 -1.33
N ALA A 71 -18.28 8.14 -0.96
CA ALA A 71 -17.60 7.93 0.31
C ALA A 71 -18.51 8.20 1.52
N ASP A 72 -19.36 9.23 1.46
CA ASP A 72 -20.29 9.58 2.55
C ASP A 72 -21.38 8.51 2.73
N THR A 73 -21.92 7.99 1.64
CA THR A 73 -22.88 6.87 1.66
C THR A 73 -22.23 5.62 2.21
N ILE A 74 -21.03 5.27 1.73
CA ILE A 74 -20.27 4.11 2.23
C ILE A 74 -20.02 4.24 3.73
N ALA A 75 -19.57 5.41 4.21
CA ALA A 75 -19.32 5.62 5.63
C ALA A 75 -20.59 5.41 6.46
N ARG A 76 -21.71 6.03 6.04
CA ARG A 76 -23.01 5.94 6.72
C ARG A 76 -23.55 4.52 6.77
N GLU A 77 -23.48 3.77 5.67
CA GLU A 77 -23.98 2.39 5.60
C GLU A 77 -23.17 1.42 6.47
N ASN A 78 -21.91 1.77 6.74
CA ASN A 78 -21.00 0.93 7.50
C ASN A 78 -20.75 1.41 8.93
N GLY A 79 -21.45 2.46 9.38
CA GLY A 79 -21.24 3.04 10.70
C GLY A 79 -19.81 3.57 10.93
N ALA A 80 -19.11 3.94 9.86
CA ALA A 80 -17.76 4.48 9.91
C ALA A 80 -17.80 6.01 10.11
N LEU A 81 -16.72 6.56 10.68
CA LEU A 81 -16.51 8.00 10.78
C LEU A 81 -16.36 8.62 9.38
N HIS A 82 -15.55 7.97 8.55
CA HIS A 82 -15.29 8.34 7.15
C HIS A 82 -15.02 7.09 6.33
N ALA A 83 -15.27 7.17 5.02
CA ALA A 83 -14.72 6.22 4.06
C ALA A 83 -13.59 6.91 3.28
N TRP A 84 -12.51 6.18 3.06
CA TRP A 84 -11.41 6.59 2.21
C TRP A 84 -11.46 5.75 0.94
N LEU A 85 -11.43 6.40 -0.23
CA LEU A 85 -11.42 5.72 -1.52
C LEU A 85 -10.02 5.86 -2.12
N ASN A 86 -9.31 4.74 -2.22
CA ASN A 86 -8.03 4.69 -2.91
C ASN A 86 -8.30 4.41 -4.39
N PRO A 87 -7.97 5.35 -5.30
CA PRO A 87 -8.33 5.22 -6.71
C PRO A 87 -7.70 4.00 -7.37
N ILE A 88 -8.14 3.77 -8.61
CA ILE A 88 -7.61 2.73 -9.45
C ILE A 88 -6.08 2.88 -9.59
N ARG A 89 -5.42 1.74 -9.39
CA ARG A 89 -3.98 1.57 -9.34
C ARG A 89 -3.59 0.31 -10.07
N HIS A 90 -2.29 0.21 -10.35
CA HIS A 90 -1.70 -0.97 -10.95
C HIS A 90 -0.55 -1.48 -10.09
N TRP A 91 -0.54 -2.79 -9.82
CA TRP A 91 0.56 -3.44 -9.11
C TRP A 91 1.83 -3.49 -9.97
N MET A 92 2.98 -3.41 -9.31
CA MET A 92 4.30 -3.41 -9.95
C MET A 92 5.11 -4.69 -9.69
N PHE A 93 4.60 -5.60 -8.86
CA PHE A 93 5.22 -6.89 -8.55
C PHE A 93 4.69 -8.02 -9.44
N ASP A 94 5.39 -9.15 -9.44
CA ASP A 94 5.08 -10.29 -10.30
C ASP A 94 4.20 -11.34 -9.58
N ARG A 95 4.35 -11.48 -8.26
CA ARG A 95 3.57 -12.39 -7.41
C ARG A 95 3.14 -11.70 -6.11
N LEU A 96 1.96 -12.05 -5.63
CA LEU A 96 1.42 -11.64 -4.34
C LEU A 96 1.04 -12.87 -3.51
N ASP A 97 1.55 -12.93 -2.29
CA ASP A 97 1.19 -13.92 -1.28
C ASP A 97 0.62 -13.16 -0.07
N VAL A 98 -0.67 -13.34 0.22
CA VAL A 98 -1.33 -12.81 1.43
C VAL A 98 -1.62 -14.00 2.34
N LEU A 99 -0.95 -14.03 3.49
CA LEU A 99 -1.03 -15.13 4.45
C LEU A 99 -2.15 -14.94 5.48
N GLU A 100 -2.67 -13.71 5.59
CA GLU A 100 -3.85 -13.40 6.39
C GLU A 100 -4.83 -12.55 5.57
N ALA A 101 -5.88 -13.19 5.05
CA ALA A 101 -6.97 -12.53 4.36
C ALA A 101 -8.26 -12.56 5.19
N GLY A 102 -8.99 -11.45 5.18
CA GLY A 102 -10.23 -11.31 5.92
C GLY A 102 -11.47 -11.59 5.10
N ASP A 103 -12.59 -11.00 5.53
CA ASP A 103 -13.89 -11.08 4.86
C ASP A 103 -13.90 -10.36 3.51
N ASP A 104 -14.85 -10.76 2.65
CA ASP A 104 -15.18 -10.01 1.44
C ASP A 104 -16.30 -9.03 1.75
N LYS A 105 -16.19 -7.82 1.20
CA LYS A 105 -17.19 -6.78 1.37
C LYS A 105 -17.43 -6.02 0.07
N THR A 106 -18.70 -5.78 -0.22
CA THR A 106 -19.13 -5.04 -1.41
C THR A 106 -19.50 -3.60 -1.04
N PHE A 107 -18.96 -2.66 -1.81
CA PHE A 107 -19.24 -1.23 -1.76
C PHE A 107 -19.77 -0.82 -3.13
N GLY A 108 -21.07 -0.62 -3.27
CA GLY A 108 -21.69 -0.37 -4.56
C GLY A 108 -21.37 -1.47 -5.58
N GLY A 109 -20.67 -1.11 -6.66
CA GLY A 109 -20.26 -2.02 -7.74
C GLY A 109 -18.90 -2.71 -7.55
N VAL A 110 -18.22 -2.49 -6.41
CA VAL A 110 -16.86 -2.96 -6.15
C VAL A 110 -16.85 -3.90 -4.95
N THR A 111 -16.21 -5.06 -5.09
CA THR A 111 -15.98 -6.00 -3.96
C THR A 111 -14.50 -6.04 -3.64
N GLY A 112 -14.15 -5.92 -2.36
CA GLY A 112 -12.79 -6.11 -1.88
C GLY A 112 -12.70 -7.16 -0.79
N THR A 113 -11.51 -7.70 -0.60
CA THR A 113 -11.15 -8.57 0.53
C THR A 113 -10.45 -7.71 1.58
N TRP A 114 -10.76 -7.87 2.86
CA TRP A 114 -10.02 -7.20 3.93
C TRP A 114 -8.58 -7.71 3.95
N THR A 115 -7.61 -6.81 3.83
CA THR A 115 -6.18 -7.15 3.73
C THR A 115 -5.32 -6.53 4.82
N GLY A 116 -5.93 -5.78 5.76
CA GLY A 116 -5.20 -5.20 6.87
C GLY A 116 -5.86 -3.98 7.50
N VAL A 117 -5.18 -3.47 8.52
CA VAL A 117 -5.62 -2.33 9.32
C VAL A 117 -4.44 -1.42 9.67
N ALA A 118 -4.66 -0.11 9.72
CA ALA A 118 -3.67 0.86 10.16
C ALA A 118 -4.29 1.87 11.13
N GLY A 119 -3.47 2.63 11.85
CA GLY A 119 -3.97 3.83 12.53
C GLY A 119 -4.41 4.88 11.50
N ALA A 120 -5.57 5.50 11.68
CA ALA A 120 -6.15 6.41 10.71
C ALA A 120 -5.25 7.63 10.46
N ALA A 121 -4.66 8.20 11.51
CA ALA A 121 -3.72 9.32 11.38
C ALA A 121 -2.49 8.94 10.55
N THR A 122 -1.90 7.77 10.82
CA THR A 122 -0.75 7.21 10.07
C THR A 122 -1.11 6.98 8.61
N MET A 123 -2.29 6.40 8.34
CA MET A 123 -2.78 6.17 6.99
C MET A 123 -2.95 7.50 6.24
N MET A 124 -3.60 8.49 6.85
CA MET A 124 -3.81 9.81 6.25
C MET A 124 -2.48 10.52 5.97
N GLN A 125 -1.50 10.40 6.87
CA GLN A 125 -0.16 10.95 6.66
C GLN A 125 0.57 10.26 5.49
N ALA A 126 0.45 8.94 5.37
CA ALA A 126 1.08 8.16 4.31
C ALA A 126 0.45 8.37 2.91
N THR A 127 -0.78 8.91 2.83
CA THR A 127 -1.56 8.94 1.58
C THR A 127 -2.11 10.30 1.13
N VAL A 128 -2.31 11.29 2.02
CA VAL A 128 -3.08 12.51 1.70
C VAL A 128 -2.26 13.81 1.69
N GLN A 129 -1.34 14.03 2.64
CA GLN A 129 -0.80 15.39 2.90
C GLN A 129 0.54 15.74 2.21
N GLY A 130 0.99 14.94 1.24
CA GLY A 130 2.26 15.19 0.55
C GLY A 130 3.42 14.41 1.17
N SER A 131 3.46 13.14 0.76
CA SER A 131 4.60 12.45 0.17
C SER A 131 5.90 12.30 0.97
N TYR A 132 6.40 11.06 1.02
CA TYR A 132 7.66 10.65 1.65
C TYR A 132 7.64 10.54 3.19
N TYR A 133 6.45 10.54 3.80
CA TYR A 133 6.30 10.18 5.21
C TYR A 133 5.91 8.71 5.34
N PRO A 134 6.79 7.86 5.88
CA PRO A 134 6.44 6.47 6.10
C PRO A 134 5.42 6.30 7.22
N GLY A 135 4.60 5.26 7.06
CA GLY A 135 3.68 4.75 8.07
C GLY A 135 3.66 3.23 8.05
N TYR A 136 2.90 2.64 8.99
CA TYR A 136 2.75 1.19 9.08
C TYR A 136 1.31 0.75 8.83
N VAL A 137 1.17 -0.33 8.07
CA VAL A 137 -0.08 -1.07 7.89
C VAL A 137 0.11 -2.46 8.48
N SER A 138 -0.79 -2.88 9.36
CA SER A 138 -0.82 -4.24 9.87
C SER A 138 -1.42 -5.15 8.81
N ARG A 139 -0.57 -6.00 8.21
CA ARG A 139 -0.91 -7.01 7.21
C ARG A 139 0.17 -8.08 7.15
N ASN A 140 -0.21 -9.30 6.78
CA ASN A 140 0.73 -10.39 6.57
C ASN A 140 0.77 -10.76 5.08
N SER A 141 1.66 -10.10 4.33
CA SER A 141 1.76 -10.27 2.88
C SER A 141 3.18 -10.10 2.36
N THR A 142 3.52 -10.84 1.32
CA THR A 142 4.76 -10.74 0.57
C THR A 142 4.46 -10.41 -0.89
N SER A 143 5.14 -9.40 -1.42
CA SER A 143 5.19 -9.09 -2.85
C SER A 143 6.53 -9.55 -3.40
N THR A 144 6.51 -10.34 -4.48
CA THR A 144 7.74 -10.82 -5.12
C THR A 144 7.90 -10.18 -6.49
N PHE A 145 9.08 -9.64 -6.73
CA PHE A 145 9.55 -9.18 -8.02
C PHE A 145 10.56 -10.20 -8.54
N ASN A 146 10.32 -10.75 -9.71
CA ASN A 146 11.17 -11.79 -10.28
C ASN A 146 12.50 -11.20 -10.77
N LYS A 147 13.53 -12.04 -10.84
CA LYS A 147 14.75 -11.76 -11.57
C LYS A 147 14.44 -11.25 -12.99
N GLY A 148 15.14 -10.21 -13.40
CA GLY A 148 14.97 -9.55 -14.69
C GLY A 148 13.89 -8.48 -14.71
N SER A 149 13.08 -8.37 -13.66
CA SER A 149 12.08 -7.32 -13.54
C SER A 149 12.72 -5.96 -13.26
N GLN A 150 12.14 -4.92 -13.86
CA GLN A 150 12.42 -3.54 -13.48
C GLN A 150 11.70 -3.21 -12.16
N VAL A 151 12.45 -2.70 -11.17
CA VAL A 151 11.92 -2.12 -9.93
C VAL A 151 12.26 -0.63 -9.85
N TYR A 152 11.42 0.12 -9.14
CA TYR A 152 11.64 1.55 -8.87
C TYR A 152 11.95 1.71 -7.39
N VAL A 153 13.14 2.23 -7.11
CA VAL A 153 13.71 2.35 -5.77
C VAL A 153 13.72 3.81 -5.37
N LEU A 154 13.13 4.08 -4.22
CA LEU A 154 13.19 5.35 -3.53
C LEU A 154 14.12 5.19 -2.33
N ALA A 155 15.21 5.96 -2.29
CA ALA A 155 16.21 5.92 -1.24
C ALA A 155 16.02 7.11 -0.30
N ALA A 156 15.87 6.84 0.99
CA ALA A 156 15.82 7.83 2.05
C ALA A 156 17.24 8.22 2.52
N PRO A 157 17.43 9.43 3.06
CA PRO A 157 18.75 9.93 3.47
C PRO A 157 19.38 9.18 4.65
N ASP A 158 18.60 8.39 5.39
CA ASP A 158 19.08 7.54 6.49
C ASP A 158 19.51 6.14 6.03
N GLY A 159 19.49 5.89 4.72
CA GLY A 159 19.85 4.61 4.14
C GLY A 159 18.71 3.59 4.11
N GLU A 160 17.46 4.00 4.31
CA GLU A 160 16.31 3.15 4.00
C GLU A 160 15.98 3.18 2.50
N ALA A 161 15.53 2.04 1.96
CA ALA A 161 15.05 1.93 0.58
C ALA A 161 13.61 1.42 0.54
N PHE A 162 12.81 2.01 -0.34
CA PHE A 162 11.42 1.65 -0.58
C PHE A 162 11.24 1.24 -2.04
N ILE A 163 10.57 0.11 -2.27
CA ILE A 163 10.28 -0.43 -3.60
C ILE A 163 8.86 -0.05 -3.98
N MET A 164 8.68 0.53 -5.17
CA MET A 164 7.34 0.87 -5.66
C MET A 164 6.51 -0.41 -5.80
N GLN A 165 5.45 -0.53 -5.00
CA GLN A 165 4.51 -1.64 -5.05
C GLN A 165 3.35 -1.35 -6.02
N SER A 166 2.87 -0.09 -6.10
CA SER A 166 1.80 0.30 -7.02
C SER A 166 1.97 1.71 -7.58
N SER A 167 1.43 1.90 -8.78
CA SER A 167 1.32 3.20 -9.43
C SER A 167 -0.12 3.70 -9.42
N ALA A 168 -0.32 4.99 -9.15
CA ALA A 168 -1.63 5.63 -9.29
C ALA A 168 -1.87 5.96 -10.76
N GLU A 169 -2.99 5.50 -11.32
CA GLU A 169 -3.30 5.65 -12.73
C GLU A 169 -3.53 7.14 -13.04
N HIS A 170 -2.57 7.80 -13.70
CA HIS A 170 -2.77 8.88 -14.68
C HIS A 170 -1.48 9.09 -15.50
N ARG A 171 -1.44 8.41 -16.67
CA ARG A 171 -0.98 8.91 -18.00
C ARG A 171 0.16 8.25 -18.75
N GLU A 172 0.99 7.37 -18.21
CA GLU A 172 1.96 6.67 -19.07
C GLU A 172 2.17 5.25 -18.58
N PRO A 173 2.47 4.29 -19.47
CA PRO A 173 2.66 2.92 -19.07
C PRO A 173 3.68 2.65 -17.99
N VAL A 174 4.55 3.53 -17.47
CA VAL A 174 5.66 3.19 -16.51
C VAL A 174 6.59 2.04 -16.99
N LEU A 175 6.28 1.32 -18.06
CA LEU A 175 6.91 0.08 -18.48
C LEU A 175 7.87 0.30 -19.68
N SER A 176 8.40 1.51 -19.84
CA SER A 176 9.47 1.81 -20.81
C SER A 176 10.56 2.68 -20.19
N ASP A 177 11.78 2.59 -20.70
CA ASP A 177 12.94 3.36 -20.21
C ASP A 177 12.72 4.88 -20.32
N ASP A 178 12.02 5.34 -21.36
CA ASP A 178 11.63 6.75 -21.52
C ASP A 178 10.71 7.23 -20.38
N ASN A 179 9.90 6.32 -19.81
CA ASN A 179 9.03 6.63 -18.69
C ASN A 179 9.79 6.79 -17.37
N LEU A 180 11.00 6.23 -17.21
CA LEU A 180 11.82 6.40 -16.00
C LEU A 180 12.37 7.83 -15.88
N ALA A 181 13.02 8.34 -16.93
CA ALA A 181 13.54 9.71 -16.92
C ALA A 181 12.39 10.72 -16.73
N HIS A 182 11.24 10.44 -17.35
CA HIS A 182 10.03 11.22 -17.18
C HIS A 182 9.48 11.13 -15.75
N LEU A 183 9.38 9.94 -15.15
CA LEU A 183 8.90 9.75 -13.78
C LEU A 183 9.80 10.47 -12.77
N ALA A 184 11.12 10.25 -12.83
CA ALA A 184 12.08 10.90 -11.95
C ALA A 184 11.97 12.44 -12.01
N SER A 185 11.80 13.01 -13.21
CA SER A 185 11.66 14.46 -13.40
C SER A 185 10.39 15.07 -12.79
N ARG A 186 9.39 14.25 -12.49
CA ARG A 186 8.10 14.66 -11.91
C ARG A 186 8.01 14.44 -10.40
N LEU A 187 8.98 13.74 -9.82
CA LEU A 187 9.05 13.52 -8.38
C LEU A 187 9.54 14.78 -7.67
N ALA A 188 8.83 15.20 -6.64
CA ALA A 188 9.20 16.29 -5.75
C ALA A 188 9.95 15.72 -4.55
N LEU A 189 11.13 15.16 -4.80
CA LEU A 189 11.94 14.48 -3.77
C LEU A 189 12.32 15.45 -2.64
N PRO A 190 12.14 15.09 -1.35
CA PRO A 190 12.65 15.86 -0.24
C PRO A 190 14.18 15.86 -0.26
N HIS A 191 14.80 16.83 0.41
CA HIS A 191 16.25 16.93 0.49
C HIS A 191 16.89 15.62 0.98
N GLY A 192 17.88 15.12 0.24
CA GLY A 192 18.62 13.90 0.55
C GLY A 192 17.94 12.60 0.13
N TRP A 193 16.76 12.65 -0.48
CA TRP A 193 16.12 11.48 -1.08
C TRP A 193 16.61 11.27 -2.51
N GLY A 194 16.80 10.00 -2.88
CA GLY A 194 17.16 9.57 -4.22
C GLY A 194 16.06 8.73 -4.87
N PHE A 195 16.00 8.71 -6.19
CA PHE A 195 15.12 7.83 -6.95
C PHE A 195 15.86 7.23 -8.14
N ARG A 196 15.66 5.93 -8.37
CA ARG A 196 16.23 5.22 -9.53
C ARG A 196 15.37 4.04 -9.91
N ALA A 197 15.59 3.49 -11.10
CA ALA A 197 15.12 2.15 -11.43
C ALA A 197 16.29 1.19 -11.51
N GLU A 198 16.03 -0.06 -11.16
CA GLU A 198 17.01 -1.13 -11.16
C GLU A 198 16.42 -2.41 -11.78
N THR A 199 17.16 -3.06 -12.66
CA THR A 199 16.78 -4.38 -13.20
C THR A 199 17.36 -5.44 -12.28
N LEU A 200 16.49 -6.27 -11.72
CA LEU A 200 16.90 -7.26 -10.74
C LEU A 200 17.74 -8.39 -11.36
N ASP A 201 18.82 -8.77 -10.69
CA ASP A 201 19.68 -9.91 -11.04
C ASP A 201 19.28 -11.21 -10.32
N GLU A 202 18.46 -11.09 -9.29
CA GLU A 202 17.81 -12.15 -8.49
C GLU A 202 16.39 -11.75 -8.06
N ASP A 203 15.58 -12.72 -7.64
CA ASP A 203 14.25 -12.43 -7.10
C ASP A 203 14.35 -11.51 -5.88
N LEU A 204 13.38 -10.61 -5.74
CA LEU A 204 13.26 -9.67 -4.64
C LEU A 204 11.91 -9.85 -3.95
N GLU A 205 11.94 -10.18 -2.66
CA GLU A 205 10.76 -10.23 -1.82
C GLU A 205 10.67 -8.97 -0.95
N VAL A 206 9.47 -8.38 -0.91
CA VAL A 206 9.12 -7.24 -0.08
C VAL A 206 7.96 -7.68 0.81
N SER A 207 8.24 -7.88 2.10
CA SER A 207 7.29 -8.40 3.10
C SER A 207 7.04 -7.40 4.23
N SER A 208 6.03 -7.69 5.05
CA SER A 208 5.85 -7.09 6.38
C SER A 208 6.86 -7.66 7.37
N ASN A 209 7.08 -6.95 8.48
CA ASN A 209 8.00 -7.38 9.52
C ASN A 209 7.47 -8.56 10.35
N PRO A 210 8.28 -9.14 11.26
CA PRO A 210 7.83 -10.24 12.13
C PRO A 210 6.62 -9.91 13.01
N ASP A 211 6.30 -8.62 13.21
CA ASP A 211 5.10 -8.14 13.90
C ASP A 211 3.94 -7.84 12.93
N HIS A 212 4.06 -8.28 11.67
CA HIS A 212 3.10 -8.05 10.57
C HIS A 212 2.87 -6.57 10.24
N LEU A 213 3.90 -5.74 10.36
CA LEU A 213 3.86 -4.33 10.00
C LEU A 213 4.58 -4.09 8.66
N ALA A 214 3.82 -3.68 7.64
CA ALA A 214 4.36 -3.24 6.36
C ALA A 214 4.66 -1.74 6.40
N HIS A 215 5.90 -1.36 6.09
CA HIS A 215 6.36 0.02 6.09
C HIS A 215 6.05 0.68 4.74
N VAL A 216 5.11 1.61 4.69
CA VAL A 216 4.57 2.14 3.42
C VAL A 216 4.61 3.66 3.38
N LEU A 217 4.76 4.21 2.18
CA LEU A 217 4.61 5.64 1.90
C LEU A 217 4.06 5.84 0.49
N GLN A 218 3.64 7.07 0.20
CA GLN A 218 3.38 7.53 -1.17
C GLN A 218 4.32 8.65 -1.59
N ASP A 219 4.54 8.80 -2.90
CA ASP A 219 5.20 9.98 -3.49
C ASP A 219 4.17 11.08 -3.88
N ASN A 220 4.64 12.17 -4.50
CA ASN A 220 3.78 13.31 -4.90
C ASN A 220 2.92 13.04 -6.13
N LEU A 221 3.08 11.85 -6.74
CA LEU A 221 2.24 11.35 -7.81
C LEU A 221 1.31 10.25 -7.31
N HIS A 222 1.26 10.03 -5.99
CA HIS A 222 0.52 8.99 -5.31
C HIS A 222 0.97 7.57 -5.64
N ASN A 223 2.16 7.33 -6.22
CA ASN A 223 2.67 5.96 -6.29
C ASN A 223 2.98 5.47 -4.87
N ALA A 224 2.66 4.22 -4.57
CA ALA A 224 2.87 3.64 -3.26
C ALA A 224 4.14 2.77 -3.26
N TYR A 225 4.93 2.90 -2.20
CA TYR A 225 6.16 2.15 -2.00
C TYR A 225 6.08 1.38 -0.70
N GLN A 226 6.80 0.27 -0.61
CA GLN A 226 6.99 -0.48 0.61
C GLN A 226 8.49 -0.62 0.90
N GLY A 227 8.87 -0.28 2.13
CA GLY A 227 10.22 -0.40 2.67
C GLY A 227 10.46 -1.76 3.30
N SER A 228 11.64 -1.91 3.91
CA SER A 228 12.01 -3.13 4.61
C SER A 228 11.59 -3.14 6.08
N ASP A 229 11.60 -4.34 6.66
CA ASP A 229 11.42 -4.58 8.09
C ASP A 229 12.49 -3.83 8.92
N ALA A 230 12.14 -2.62 9.40
CA ALA A 230 12.96 -1.80 10.28
C ALA A 230 14.41 -1.56 9.77
N GLY A 231 14.56 -1.13 8.52
CA GLY A 231 15.77 -0.45 8.04
C GLY A 231 16.98 -1.33 7.73
N ARG A 232 16.78 -2.61 7.33
CA ARG A 232 17.90 -3.49 6.96
C ARG A 232 17.69 -4.44 5.77
N ALA A 233 16.47 -4.64 5.26
CA ALA A 233 16.37 -5.32 3.96
C ALA A 233 16.70 -4.31 2.86
N PHE A 234 17.32 -4.80 1.80
CA PHE A 234 17.83 -3.98 0.69
C PHE A 234 19.09 -3.17 0.93
N THR A 235 19.98 -3.56 1.86
CA THR A 235 21.31 -2.93 1.97
C THR A 235 22.08 -2.88 0.65
N ARG A 236 21.82 -3.82 -0.27
CA ARG A 236 22.35 -3.80 -1.65
C ARG A 236 21.92 -2.57 -2.47
N PHE A 237 20.77 -1.99 -2.14
CA PHE A 237 20.23 -0.79 -2.75
C PHE A 237 20.68 0.51 -2.05
N CYS A 238 21.38 0.39 -0.92
CA CYS A 238 21.88 1.50 -0.13
C CYS A 238 23.39 1.57 -0.32
N GLU A 239 23.83 2.29 -1.34
CA GLU A 239 25.26 2.56 -1.51
C GLU A 239 25.76 3.33 -0.28
N GLN A 240 26.72 2.75 0.46
CA GLN A 240 27.26 3.31 1.70
C GLN A 240 28.00 4.64 1.52
N ASP A 241 28.26 5.08 0.29
CA ASP A 241 29.07 6.27 -0.03
C ASP A 241 28.36 7.28 -0.96
N SER A 242 27.07 7.09 -1.25
CA SER A 242 26.34 8.00 -2.14
C SER A 242 25.73 9.15 -1.34
N LEU A 243 26.52 10.21 -1.21
CA LEU A 243 25.97 11.55 -1.03
C LEU A 243 25.07 11.84 -2.24
N TRP A 244 23.76 11.64 -2.08
CA TRP A 244 22.73 12.06 -3.03
C TRP A 244 22.61 13.60 -3.05
#